data_AF-A0A8S3JPH7-F1
#
_entry.id   AF-A0A8S3JPH7-F1
#
_cell.length_a   1.000
_cell.length_b   1.000
_cell.length_c   1.000
_cell.angle_alpha   90.00
_cell.angle_beta   90.00
_cell.angle_gamma   90.00
#
_symmetry.space_group_name_H-M   'P 1'
#
loop_
_entity.id
_entity.type
_entity.pdbx_description
1 polymer ?
#
loop_
_entity_poly.entity_id
_entity_poly.type
_entity_poly.pdbx_seq_one_letter_code
_entity_poly.pdbx_strand_id
1 'polypeptide(L)'
;ILGAISTIDECQSALNGPLYYVELGLSIFFTYEFLLRIWSAGCVAKYRTWVGRLMFVTRSVIVLDIVTLMGFILCIATGITTGRFPETVLRFLPLLQMIRFIRVDRQLSSWKILQEIISTHHEELTITIVIGFMFLITGSYLVYIAETPEDQSLYDGPYKSMADSMWFSIITMTTIGFGDLYPKTFIAKMVTTTVCYLGVAF
;
A
#
# COMPACT_ATOMS: atom_id res chain seq x y z
N ILE A 1 7.72 -3.43 13.39
CA ILE A 1 7.53 -4.38 14.52
C ILE A 1 7.25 -3.60 15.81
N LEU A 2 8.19 -2.81 16.33
CA LEU A 2 7.96 -2.00 17.54
C LEU A 2 6.77 -1.03 17.43
N GLY A 3 6.61 -0.32 16.31
CA GLY A 3 5.44 0.52 16.07
C GLY A 3 4.11 -0.22 15.83
N ALA A 4 4.15 -1.53 15.55
CA ALA A 4 2.96 -2.38 15.43
C ALA A 4 2.57 -3.03 16.77
N ILE A 5 3.53 -3.14 17.69
CA ILE A 5 3.27 -3.61 19.06
C ILE A 5 2.72 -2.46 19.91
N SER A 6 3.09 -1.21 19.63
CA SER A 6 2.54 -0.03 20.30
C SER A 6 1.07 0.26 19.96
N THR A 7 0.51 -0.34 18.91
CA THR A 7 -0.93 -0.22 18.58
C THR A 7 -1.80 -1.21 19.36
N ILE A 8 -1.21 -2.09 20.16
CA ILE A 8 -1.95 -3.00 21.06
C ILE A 8 -2.19 -2.25 22.38
N ASP A 9 -3.46 -2.02 22.72
CA ASP A 9 -3.89 -1.22 23.88
C ASP A 9 -3.21 -1.66 25.20
N GLU A 10 -2.97 -2.96 25.36
CA GLU A 10 -2.31 -3.54 26.55
C GLU A 10 -0.83 -3.14 26.70
N CYS A 11 -0.13 -2.90 25.59
CA CYS A 11 1.30 -2.55 25.59
C CYS A 11 1.57 -1.05 25.43
N GLN A 12 0.54 -0.26 25.10
CA GLN A 12 0.69 1.15 24.72
C GLN A 12 1.31 2.00 25.83
N SER A 13 0.86 1.83 27.09
CA SER A 13 1.33 2.65 28.22
C SER A 13 2.81 2.40 28.59
N ALA A 14 3.29 1.16 28.42
CA ALA A 14 4.67 0.78 28.75
C ALA A 14 5.66 1.04 27.60
N LEU A 15 5.21 0.94 26.33
CA LEU A 15 6.10 1.03 25.17
C LEU A 15 6.26 2.45 24.61
N ASN A 16 5.32 3.37 24.86
CA ASN A 16 5.36 4.71 24.28
C ASN A 16 6.60 5.52 24.69
N GLY A 17 7.03 5.42 25.95
CA GLY A 17 8.24 6.08 26.46
C GLY A 17 9.53 5.63 25.75
N PRO A 18 9.91 4.35 25.79
CA PRO A 18 11.14 3.86 25.14
C PRO A 18 11.08 3.98 23.61
N LEU A 19 9.91 3.78 23.00
CA LEU A 19 9.74 3.92 21.55
C LEU A 19 10.10 5.35 21.09
N TYR A 20 9.65 6.37 21.83
CA TYR A 20 9.95 7.76 21.54
C TYR A 20 11.46 8.05 21.53
N TYR A 21 12.21 7.58 22.55
CA TYR A 21 13.66 7.82 22.61
C TYR A 21 14.41 7.15 21.46
N VAL A 22 14.01 5.93 21.11
CA VAL A 22 14.58 5.19 19.97
C VAL A 22 14.28 5.94 18.67
N GLU A 23 13.06 6.43 18.47
CA GLU A 23 12.67 7.17 17.27
C GLU A 23 13.35 8.52 17.14
N LEU A 24 13.48 9.25 18.26
CA LEU A 24 14.22 10.51 18.35
C LEU A 24 15.69 10.28 17.96
N GLY A 25 16.33 9.27 18.55
CA GLY A 25 17.72 8.92 18.25
C GLY A 25 17.92 8.52 16.79
N LEU A 26 17.06 7.65 16.25
CA LEU A 26 17.09 7.26 14.85
C LEU A 26 16.88 8.46 13.92
N SER A 27 15.99 9.38 14.26
CA SER A 27 15.71 10.53 13.41
C SER A 27 16.86 11.54 13.36
N ILE A 28 17.51 11.78 14.50
CA ILE A 28 18.73 12.60 14.56
C ILE A 28 19.81 11.96 13.67
N PHE A 29 20.01 10.64 13.82
CA PHE A 29 20.95 9.89 12.99
C PHE A 29 20.64 10.03 11.49
N PHE A 30 19.38 9.89 11.07
CA PHE A 30 18.97 10.03 9.66
C PHE A 30 19.09 11.46 9.15
N THR A 31 18.81 12.46 9.98
CA THR A 31 19.00 13.87 9.63
C THR A 31 20.47 14.14 9.35
N TYR A 32 21.35 13.61 10.20
CA TYR A 32 22.79 13.72 10.01
C TYR A 32 23.28 12.99 8.75
N GLU A 33 22.82 11.75 8.54
CA GLU A 33 23.11 10.98 7.32
C GLU A 33 22.69 11.74 6.05
N PHE A 34 21.51 12.37 6.07
CA PHE A 34 20.99 13.18 4.97
C PHE A 34 21.85 14.41 4.68
N LEU A 35 22.26 15.15 5.73
CA LEU A 35 23.14 16.31 5.59
C LEU A 35 24.52 15.92 5.04
N LEU A 36 25.12 14.85 5.56
CA LEU A 36 26.38 14.31 5.05
C LEU A 36 26.26 13.86 3.60
N ARG A 37 25.12 13.29 3.20
CA ARG A 37 24.87 12.88 1.81
C ARG A 37 24.79 14.08 0.86
N ILE A 38 24.12 15.16 1.26
CA ILE A 38 24.09 16.41 0.46
C ILE A 38 25.49 17.02 0.37
N TRP A 39 26.26 17.02 1.46
CA TRP A 39 27.61 17.55 1.49
C TRP A 39 28.57 16.75 0.59
N SER A 40 28.56 15.43 0.70
CA SER A 40 29.38 14.51 -0.10
C SER A 40 28.99 14.47 -1.58
N ALA A 41 27.74 14.79 -1.94
CA ALA A 41 27.33 14.91 -3.34
C ALA A 41 28.14 15.98 -4.10
N GLY A 42 28.73 16.95 -3.40
CA GLY A 42 29.63 17.96 -3.98
C GLY A 42 30.95 17.41 -4.54
N CYS A 43 31.31 16.17 -4.24
CA CYS A 43 32.51 15.51 -4.78
C CYS A 43 32.35 15.11 -6.26
N VAL A 44 31.12 14.99 -6.76
CA VAL A 44 30.86 14.67 -8.17
C VAL A 44 30.82 15.97 -8.97
N ALA A 45 31.64 16.07 -10.02
CA ALA A 45 31.75 17.29 -10.85
C ALA A 45 30.40 17.81 -11.38
N LYS A 46 29.44 16.91 -11.65
CA LYS A 46 28.07 17.21 -12.09
C LYS A 46 27.23 17.99 -11.05
N TYR A 47 27.53 17.86 -9.76
CA TYR A 47 26.74 18.43 -8.65
C TYR A 47 27.51 19.50 -7.85
N ARG A 48 28.59 20.05 -8.43
CA ARG A 48 29.46 21.03 -7.77
C ARG A 48 28.79 22.40 -7.57
N THR A 49 27.95 22.82 -8.51
CA THR A 49 27.20 24.09 -8.44
C THR A 49 25.95 23.96 -7.58
N TRP A 50 25.46 25.08 -7.04
CA TRP A 50 24.21 25.15 -6.25
C TRP A 50 23.00 24.60 -7.01
N VAL A 51 22.93 24.85 -8.33
CA VAL A 51 21.89 24.30 -9.22
C VAL A 51 22.01 22.78 -9.35
N GLY A 52 23.24 22.26 -9.44
CA GLY A 52 23.50 20.82 -9.46
C GLY A 52 23.05 20.12 -8.18
N ARG A 53 23.26 20.74 -7.01
CA ARG A 53 22.76 20.22 -5.72
C ARG A 53 21.23 20.19 -5.66
N LEU A 54 20.54 21.18 -6.23
CA LEU A 54 19.08 21.24 -6.29
C LEU A 54 18.50 20.15 -7.24
N MET A 55 19.21 19.87 -8.33
CA MET A 55 18.89 18.75 -9.23
C MET A 55 19.14 17.38 -8.59
N PHE A 56 20.10 17.27 -7.68
CA PHE A 56 20.31 16.05 -6.89
C PHE A 56 19.16 15.81 -5.92
N VAL A 57 18.68 16.86 -5.26
CA VAL A 57 17.59 16.80 -4.27
C VAL A 57 16.25 16.36 -4.88
N THR A 58 16.00 16.69 -6.15
CA THR A 58 14.75 16.34 -6.86
C THR A 58 14.68 14.88 -7.32
N ARG A 59 15.70 14.05 -7.06
CA ARG A 59 15.67 12.61 -7.35
C ARG A 59 14.67 11.90 -6.43
N SER A 60 13.84 11.01 -6.97
CA SER A 60 12.69 10.40 -6.26
C SER A 60 13.04 9.80 -4.88
N VAL A 61 14.21 9.18 -4.74
CA VAL A 61 14.68 8.62 -3.46
C VAL A 61 14.96 9.70 -2.40
N ILE A 62 15.50 10.84 -2.82
CA ILE A 62 15.85 11.96 -1.92
C ILE A 62 14.60 12.76 -1.55
N VAL A 63 13.61 12.83 -2.45
CA VAL A 63 12.29 13.40 -2.15
C VAL A 63 11.60 12.60 -1.05
N LEU A 64 11.65 11.25 -1.11
CA LEU A 64 11.13 10.41 -0.01
C LEU A 64 11.86 10.67 1.31
N ASP A 65 13.18 10.90 1.27
CA ASP A 65 13.97 11.24 2.46
C ASP A 65 13.54 12.59 3.07
N ILE A 66 13.22 13.58 2.21
CA ILE A 66 12.75 14.90 2.65
C ILE A 66 11.34 14.83 3.23
N VAL A 67 10.41 14.11 2.59
CA VAL A 67 9.02 13.97 3.07
C VAL A 67 8.99 13.34 4.46
N THR A 68 9.80 12.31 4.67
CA THR A 68 9.89 11.61 5.96
C THR A 68 10.59 12.46 7.02
N LEU A 69 11.60 13.25 6.67
CA LEU A 69 12.26 14.20 7.57
C LEU A 69 11.31 15.36 7.95
N MET A 70 10.55 15.88 6.99
CA MET A 70 9.52 16.90 7.21
C MET A 70 8.40 16.39 8.13
N GLY A 71 7.89 15.18 7.90
CA GLY A 71 6.90 14.55 8.77
C GLY A 71 7.38 14.41 10.21
N PHE A 72 8.67 14.12 10.40
CA PHE A 72 9.27 14.06 11.74
C PHE A 72 9.42 15.44 12.40
N ILE A 73 9.84 16.46 11.66
CA ILE A 73 9.94 17.83 12.19
C ILE A 73 8.57 18.33 12.63
N LEU A 74 7.52 18.06 11.84
CA LEU A 74 6.13 18.40 12.20
C LEU A 74 5.68 17.66 13.47
N CYS A 75 6.05 16.39 13.63
CA CYS A 75 5.79 15.61 14.84
C CYS A 75 6.44 16.22 16.10
N ILE A 76 7.70 16.65 16.00
CA ILE A 76 8.37 17.34 17.12
C ILE A 76 7.74 18.71 17.37
N ALA A 77 7.49 19.49 16.32
CA ALA A 77 6.94 20.84 16.46
C ALA A 77 5.58 20.83 17.16
N THR A 78 4.69 19.91 16.77
CA THR A 78 3.39 19.72 17.43
C THR A 78 3.57 19.33 18.90
N GLY A 79 4.46 18.37 19.19
CA GLY A 79 4.79 17.98 20.57
C GLY A 79 5.27 19.13 21.47
N ILE A 80 6.11 20.03 20.93
CA ILE A 80 6.62 21.20 21.66
C ILE A 80 5.51 22.23 21.90
N THR A 81 4.65 22.48 20.91
CA THR A 81 3.62 23.53 21.00
C THR A 81 2.50 23.23 21.98
N THR A 82 2.04 21.98 22.07
CA THR A 82 0.88 21.62 22.89
C THR A 82 1.25 21.09 24.28
N GLY A 83 2.52 20.83 24.57
CA GLY A 83 2.99 20.24 25.84
C GLY A 83 2.44 18.83 26.14
N ARG A 84 1.55 18.34 25.28
CA ARG A 84 1.00 16.99 25.20
C ARG A 84 0.99 16.60 23.73
N PHE A 85 1.51 15.43 23.43
CA PHE A 85 1.49 14.90 22.08
C PHE A 85 0.05 14.54 21.70
N PRO A 86 -0.49 15.08 20.59
CA PRO A 86 -1.81 14.67 20.11
C PRO A 86 -1.80 13.17 19.80
N GLU A 87 -2.82 12.42 20.22
CA GLU A 87 -2.94 10.99 19.91
C GLU A 87 -2.89 10.71 18.40
N THR A 88 -3.33 11.68 17.60
CA THR A 88 -3.22 11.68 16.15
C THR A 88 -1.78 11.45 15.69
N VAL A 89 -0.80 12.10 16.32
CA VAL A 89 0.63 12.00 15.95
C VAL A 89 1.15 10.59 16.23
N LEU A 90 0.78 10.01 17.37
CA LEU A 90 1.16 8.64 17.75
C LEU A 90 0.60 7.59 16.78
N ARG A 91 -0.57 7.83 16.17
CA ARG A 91 -1.15 6.94 15.14
C ARG A 91 -0.42 7.00 13.80
N PHE A 92 0.14 8.15 13.43
CA PHE A 92 0.84 8.32 12.14
C PHE A 92 2.33 7.94 12.19
N LEU A 93 2.91 7.83 13.38
CA LEU A 93 4.30 7.45 13.59
C LEU A 93 4.67 6.07 13.00
N PRO A 94 3.88 5.00 13.19
CA PRO A 94 4.14 3.71 12.56
C PRO A 94 4.12 3.76 11.02
N LEU A 95 3.28 4.60 10.42
CA LEU A 95 3.26 4.80 8.96
C LEU A 95 4.56 5.45 8.48
N LEU A 96 5.08 6.45 9.20
CA LEU A 96 6.40 7.03 8.90
C LEU A 96 7.53 6.00 9.04
N GLN A 97 7.44 5.06 10.00
CA GLN A 97 8.39 3.95 10.11
C GLN A 97 8.33 3.01 8.90
N MET A 98 7.14 2.67 8.41
CA MET A 98 6.98 1.84 7.22
C MET A 98 7.59 2.49 5.98
N ILE A 99 7.44 3.82 5.82
CA ILE A 99 8.06 4.55 4.71
C ILE A 99 9.60 4.48 4.80
N ARG A 100 10.18 4.45 6.01
CA ARG A 100 11.65 4.27 6.16
C ARG A 100 12.13 2.91 5.67
N PHE A 101 11.31 1.86 5.74
CA PHE A 101 11.69 0.54 5.22
C PHE A 101 11.88 0.57 3.70
N ILE A 102 11.08 1.37 2.98
CA ILE A 102 11.21 1.56 1.52
C ILE A 102 12.57 2.15 1.15
N ARG A 103 13.19 2.95 2.04
CA ARG A 103 14.53 3.53 1.82
C ARG A 103 15.65 2.48 1.78
N VAL A 104 15.45 1.29 2.36
CA VAL A 104 16.46 0.21 2.36
C VAL A 104 16.80 -0.20 0.92
N ASP A 105 15.84 -0.13 -0.01
CA ASP A 105 16.07 -0.28 -1.45
C ASP A 105 16.57 1.03 -2.08
N ARG A 106 17.73 1.50 -1.61
CA ARG A 106 18.29 2.84 -1.92
C ARG A 106 18.50 3.12 -3.40
N GLN A 107 18.72 2.09 -4.22
CA GLN A 107 18.96 2.27 -5.65
C GLN A 107 17.71 2.10 -6.50
N LEU A 108 16.59 1.70 -5.88
CA LEU A 108 15.41 1.21 -6.60
C LEU A 108 15.82 0.19 -7.65
N SER A 109 16.87 -0.61 -7.38
CA SER A 109 17.47 -1.48 -8.39
C SER A 109 16.48 -2.59 -8.74
N SER A 110 15.84 -3.15 -7.72
CA SER A 110 14.76 -4.12 -7.86
C SER A 110 13.59 -3.53 -8.66
N TRP A 111 13.22 -2.27 -8.39
CA TRP A 111 12.16 -1.57 -9.11
C TRP A 111 12.51 -1.29 -10.57
N LYS A 112 13.78 -0.98 -10.88
CA LYS A 112 14.24 -0.81 -12.27
C LYS A 112 14.20 -2.12 -13.04
N ILE A 113 14.65 -3.21 -12.42
CA ILE A 113 14.59 -4.54 -13.02
C ILE A 113 13.13 -4.92 -13.26
N LEU A 114 12.25 -4.72 -12.27
CA LEU A 114 10.81 -4.94 -12.41
C LEU A 114 10.23 -4.09 -13.56
N GLN A 115 10.59 -2.81 -13.62
CA GLN A 115 10.14 -1.90 -14.68
C GLN A 115 10.64 -2.35 -16.06
N GLU A 116 11.88 -2.82 -16.17
CA GLU A 116 12.45 -3.35 -17.40
C GLU A 116 11.71 -4.61 -17.87
N ILE A 117 11.42 -5.54 -16.94
CA ILE A 117 10.63 -6.74 -17.23
C ILE A 117 9.22 -6.36 -17.68
N ILE A 118 8.54 -5.47 -16.94
CA ILE A 118 7.19 -5.01 -17.29
C ILE A 118 7.19 -4.31 -18.65
N SER A 119 8.18 -3.45 -18.92
CA SER A 119 8.28 -2.75 -20.21
C SER A 119 8.54 -3.71 -21.37
N THR A 120 9.26 -4.80 -21.12
CA THR A 120 9.58 -5.81 -22.14
C THR A 120 8.35 -6.69 -22.43
N HIS A 121 7.57 -7.03 -21.40
CA HIS A 121 6.41 -7.93 -21.51
C HIS A 121 5.06 -7.19 -21.38
N HIS A 122 5.02 -5.88 -21.62
CA HIS A 122 3.83 -5.08 -21.33
C HIS A 122 2.63 -5.50 -22.17
N GLU A 123 2.84 -5.92 -23.43
CA GLU A 123 1.78 -6.37 -24.31
C GLU A 123 1.11 -7.64 -23.78
N GLU A 124 1.91 -8.65 -23.41
CA GLU A 124 1.43 -9.92 -22.82
C GLU A 124 0.70 -9.65 -21.50
N LEU A 125 1.30 -8.87 -20.60
CA LEU A 125 0.70 -8.52 -19.30
C LEU A 125 -0.62 -7.77 -19.46
N THR A 126 -0.69 -6.82 -20.40
CA THR A 126 -1.90 -6.02 -20.64
C THR A 126 -3.03 -6.90 -21.16
N ILE A 127 -2.74 -7.82 -22.10
CA ILE A 127 -3.74 -8.74 -22.63
C ILE A 127 -4.27 -9.63 -21.51
N THR A 128 -3.40 -10.19 -20.68
CA THR A 128 -3.79 -11.03 -19.54
C THR A 128 -4.67 -10.28 -18.55
N ILE A 129 -4.28 -9.05 -18.17
CA ILE A 129 -5.08 -8.20 -17.26
C ILE A 129 -6.45 -7.87 -17.87
N VAL A 130 -6.51 -7.53 -19.16
CA VAL A 130 -7.79 -7.20 -19.83
C VAL A 130 -8.70 -8.42 -19.89
N ILE A 131 -8.19 -9.59 -20.27
CA ILE A 131 -8.97 -10.83 -20.33
C ILE A 131 -9.45 -11.24 -18.92
N GLY A 132 -8.57 -11.23 -17.93
CA GLY A 132 -8.93 -11.49 -16.54
C GLY A 132 -10.00 -10.53 -16.03
N PHE A 133 -9.88 -9.23 -16.35
CA PHE A 133 -10.88 -8.24 -15.97
C PHE A 133 -12.23 -8.43 -16.70
N MET A 134 -12.23 -8.89 -17.96
CA MET A 134 -13.48 -9.25 -18.66
C MET A 134 -14.17 -10.45 -18.01
N PHE A 135 -13.43 -11.49 -17.61
CA PHE A 135 -13.99 -12.62 -16.87
C PHE A 135 -14.53 -12.20 -15.51
N LEU A 136 -13.84 -11.29 -14.82
CA LEU A 136 -14.28 -10.74 -13.54
C LEU A 136 -15.62 -10.02 -13.66
N ILE A 137 -15.75 -9.10 -14.61
CA ILE A 137 -17.00 -8.34 -14.82
C ILE A 137 -18.13 -9.28 -15.25
N THR A 138 -17.86 -10.16 -16.20
CA THR A 138 -18.88 -11.07 -16.76
C THR A 138 -19.33 -12.09 -15.70
N GLY A 139 -18.40 -12.68 -14.96
CA GLY A 139 -18.69 -13.60 -13.87
C GLY A 139 -19.48 -12.94 -12.75
N SER A 140 -19.08 -11.73 -12.35
CA SER A 140 -19.80 -10.93 -11.38
C SER A 140 -21.25 -10.68 -11.80
N TYR A 141 -21.46 -10.31 -13.06
CA TYR A 141 -22.80 -10.01 -13.57
C TYR A 141 -23.67 -11.27 -13.65
N LEU A 142 -23.11 -12.39 -14.14
CA LEU A 142 -23.83 -13.65 -14.23
C LEU A 142 -24.19 -14.23 -12.86
N VAL A 143 -23.31 -14.10 -11.86
CA VAL A 143 -23.60 -14.50 -10.48
C VAL A 143 -24.67 -13.59 -9.87
N TYR A 144 -24.58 -12.29 -10.10
CA TYR A 144 -25.58 -11.34 -9.60
C TYR A 144 -26.99 -11.69 -10.10
N ILE A 145 -27.17 -11.84 -11.41
CA ILE A 145 -28.50 -12.19 -11.96
C ILE A 145 -28.98 -13.59 -11.56
N ALA A 146 -28.05 -14.52 -11.28
CA ALA A 146 -28.40 -15.89 -10.89
C ALA A 146 -28.74 -16.02 -9.39
N GLU A 147 -28.31 -15.06 -8.56
CA GLU A 147 -28.57 -15.03 -7.12
C GLU A 147 -29.63 -14.02 -6.72
N THR A 148 -29.82 -12.96 -7.51
CA THR A 148 -30.82 -11.93 -7.26
C THR A 148 -32.12 -12.28 -8.01
N PRO A 149 -33.22 -12.59 -7.31
CA PRO A 149 -34.52 -12.82 -7.94
C PRO A 149 -35.08 -11.52 -8.54
N GLU A 150 -36.01 -11.66 -9.49
CA GLU A 150 -36.65 -10.51 -10.17
C GLU A 150 -37.35 -9.54 -9.19
N ASP A 151 -37.85 -10.05 -8.06
CA ASP A 151 -38.46 -9.23 -7.01
C ASP A 151 -37.46 -8.99 -5.87
N GLN A 152 -36.71 -7.89 -5.96
CA GLN A 152 -35.75 -7.45 -4.95
C GLN A 152 -36.41 -7.07 -3.60
N SER A 153 -37.71 -6.77 -3.58
CA SER A 153 -38.39 -6.28 -2.37
C SER A 153 -38.51 -7.35 -1.27
N LEU A 154 -38.42 -8.63 -1.63
CA LEU A 154 -38.46 -9.78 -0.72
C LEU A 154 -37.10 -10.45 -0.50
N TYR A 155 -36.02 -9.93 -1.11
CA TYR A 155 -34.72 -10.60 -1.12
C TYR A 155 -33.86 -10.21 0.10
N ASP A 156 -33.70 -11.14 1.05
CA ASP A 156 -32.76 -11.05 2.18
C ASP A 156 -31.51 -11.92 1.95
N GLY A 157 -31.03 -11.94 0.70
CA GLY A 157 -29.80 -12.67 0.36
C GLY A 157 -28.54 -11.82 0.51
N PRO A 158 -27.37 -12.48 0.46
CA PRO A 158 -26.09 -11.82 0.67
C PRO A 158 -25.67 -10.89 -0.48
N TYR A 159 -26.23 -11.06 -1.68
CA TYR A 159 -25.93 -10.24 -2.87
C TYR A 159 -26.94 -9.09 -3.04
N LYS A 160 -26.76 -8.00 -2.30
CA LYS A 160 -27.69 -6.85 -2.32
C LYS A 160 -27.44 -5.94 -3.52
N SER A 161 -26.20 -5.86 -3.95
CA SER A 161 -25.76 -4.98 -5.03
C SER A 161 -24.82 -5.71 -6.00
N MET A 162 -24.67 -5.15 -7.20
CA MET A 162 -23.65 -5.60 -8.14
C MET A 162 -22.24 -5.50 -7.54
N ALA A 163 -22.00 -4.53 -6.66
CA ALA A 163 -20.72 -4.37 -5.98
C ALA A 163 -20.37 -5.57 -5.08
N ASP A 164 -21.37 -6.18 -4.42
CA ASP A 164 -21.16 -7.38 -3.59
C ASP A 164 -20.77 -8.58 -4.46
N SER A 165 -21.38 -8.70 -5.65
CA SER A 165 -21.02 -9.74 -6.63
C SER A 165 -19.63 -9.51 -7.25
N MET A 166 -19.21 -8.24 -7.40
CA MET A 166 -17.86 -7.89 -7.84
C MET A 166 -16.82 -8.24 -6.77
N TRP A 167 -17.09 -7.91 -5.50
CA TRP A 167 -16.25 -8.31 -4.36
C TRP A 167 -16.04 -9.81 -4.32
N PHE A 168 -17.13 -10.58 -4.41
CA PHE A 168 -17.07 -12.05 -4.49
C PHE A 168 -16.21 -12.54 -5.67
N SER A 169 -16.37 -11.95 -6.85
CA SER A 169 -15.63 -12.35 -8.06
C SER A 169 -14.13 -12.03 -7.95
N ILE A 170 -13.77 -10.87 -7.38
CA ILE A 170 -12.38 -10.48 -7.11
C ILE A 170 -11.72 -11.51 -6.19
N ILE A 171 -12.35 -11.84 -5.06
CA ILE A 171 -11.82 -12.78 -4.06
C ILE A 171 -11.69 -14.19 -4.64
N THR A 172 -12.65 -14.60 -5.46
CA THR A 172 -12.68 -15.94 -6.05
C THR A 172 -11.62 -16.08 -7.14
N MET A 173 -11.49 -15.11 -8.04
CA MET A 173 -10.47 -15.14 -9.11
C MET A 173 -9.05 -14.99 -8.56
N THR A 174 -8.87 -14.20 -7.50
CA THR A 174 -7.57 -14.11 -6.81
C THR A 174 -7.28 -15.31 -5.90
N THR A 175 -8.16 -16.32 -5.88
CA THR A 175 -8.03 -17.56 -5.09
C THR A 175 -7.96 -17.36 -3.58
N ILE A 176 -8.38 -16.20 -3.05
CA ILE A 176 -8.38 -15.89 -1.62
C ILE A 176 -9.49 -16.65 -0.90
N GLY A 177 -10.73 -16.57 -1.41
CA GLY A 177 -11.88 -17.30 -0.89
C GLY A 177 -12.22 -17.08 0.59
N PHE A 178 -12.46 -15.84 1.04
CA PHE A 178 -12.81 -15.55 2.45
C PHE A 178 -14.07 -16.31 2.95
N GLY A 179 -15.00 -16.62 2.05
CA GLY A 179 -16.22 -17.39 2.38
C GLY A 179 -17.33 -16.55 3.03
N ASP A 180 -17.21 -15.23 3.04
CA ASP A 180 -18.22 -14.27 3.45
C ASP A 180 -19.42 -14.23 2.48
N LEU A 181 -19.14 -14.34 1.17
CA LEU A 181 -20.13 -14.48 0.11
C LEU A 181 -19.91 -15.79 -0.65
N TYR A 182 -20.98 -16.50 -0.96
CA TYR A 182 -20.94 -17.70 -1.79
C TYR A 182 -22.27 -17.92 -2.54
N PRO A 183 -22.25 -18.44 -3.77
CA PRO A 183 -23.45 -18.73 -4.53
C PRO A 183 -24.26 -19.85 -3.86
N LYS A 184 -25.55 -19.61 -3.64
CA LYS A 184 -26.51 -20.56 -3.09
C LYS A 184 -27.23 -21.32 -4.20
N THR A 185 -27.56 -20.66 -5.31
CA THR A 185 -28.29 -21.27 -6.43
C THR A 185 -27.40 -22.20 -7.23
N PHE A 186 -27.99 -23.27 -7.79
CA PHE A 186 -27.26 -24.23 -8.60
C PHE A 186 -26.66 -23.58 -9.86
N ILE A 187 -27.40 -22.69 -10.49
CA ILE A 187 -26.95 -21.96 -11.69
C ILE A 187 -25.75 -21.08 -11.35
N ALA A 188 -25.81 -20.30 -10.27
CA ALA A 188 -24.69 -19.45 -9.86
C ALA A 188 -23.44 -20.27 -9.52
N LYS A 189 -23.61 -21.46 -8.91
CA LYS A 189 -22.49 -22.39 -8.67
C LYS A 189 -21.84 -22.85 -9.97
N MET A 190 -22.63 -23.29 -10.95
CA MET A 190 -22.11 -23.73 -12.26
C MET A 190 -21.38 -22.61 -13.00
N VAL A 191 -21.95 -21.40 -13.00
CA VAL A 191 -21.34 -20.20 -13.58
C VAL A 191 -20.01 -19.90 -12.88
N THR A 192 -20.02 -19.86 -11.55
CA THR A 192 -18.83 -19.57 -10.74
C THR A 192 -17.72 -20.58 -11.01
N THR A 193 -18.03 -21.88 -11.07
CA THR A 193 -17.03 -22.92 -11.38
C THR A 193 -16.42 -22.71 -12.76
N THR A 194 -17.22 -22.38 -13.76
CA THR A 194 -16.76 -22.15 -15.14
C THR A 194 -15.87 -20.92 -15.22
N VAL A 195 -16.31 -19.79 -14.64
CA VAL A 195 -15.56 -18.54 -14.64
C VAL A 195 -14.29 -18.67 -13.81
N CYS A 196 -14.30 -19.39 -12.70
CA CYS A 196 -13.11 -19.61 -11.88
C CYS A 196 -12.07 -20.46 -12.61
N TYR A 197 -12.48 -21.54 -13.27
CA TYR A 197 -11.56 -22.39 -14.03
C TYR A 197 -10.88 -21.65 -15.18
N LEU A 198 -11.63 -20.80 -15.90
CA LEU A 198 -11.09 -20.00 -16.99
C LEU A 198 -10.31 -18.80 -16.47
N GLY A 199 -10.84 -18.10 -15.46
CA GLY A 199 -10.33 -16.83 -14.98
C GLY A 199 -9.08 -16.92 -14.12
N VAL A 200 -8.88 -17.99 -13.35
CA VAL A 200 -7.67 -18.17 -12.51
C VAL A 200 -6.42 -18.44 -13.37
N ALA A 201 -6.60 -18.94 -14.59
CA ALA A 201 -5.51 -19.23 -15.51
C ALA A 201 -4.92 -17.98 -16.19
N PHE A 202 -5.64 -16.86 -16.15
CA PHE A 202 -5.22 -15.56 -16.68
C PHE A 202 -4.88 -14.62 -15.52
#